data_AF-A0A0R2GWH8-F1
#
_entry.id   AF-A0A0R2GWH8-F1
#
_cell.length_a   1.000
_cell.length_b   1.000
_cell.length_c   1.000
_cell.angle_alpha   90.00
_cell.angle_beta   90.00
_cell.angle_gamma   90.00
#
_symmetry.space_group_name_H-M   'P 1'
#
loop_
_entity.id
_entity.type
_entity.pdbx_description
1 polymer ?
#
loop_
_entity_poly.entity_id
_entity_poly.type
_entity_poly.pdbx_seq_one_letter_code
_entity_poly.pdbx_strand_id
1 'polypeptide(L)'
;MIQMANETQRAHVLQIANTRFATKQFDPTRHIPAQDWQTILEVGRLAPSSFGYEPWRFVLLKDPQLKEAIKPFAWGALNSLAGADKILLILARTDVTYDAPYIQHLVEDVKHKVYSPTSP
;
A
#
# COMPACT_ATOMS: atom_id res chain seq x y z
N MET A 1 -9.56 -26.26 4.93
CA MET A 1 -9.50 -26.66 3.50
C MET A 1 -8.94 -25.49 2.71
N ILE A 2 -7.88 -25.70 1.93
CA ILE A 2 -7.37 -24.67 1.02
C ILE A 2 -8.26 -24.70 -0.23
N GLN A 3 -8.98 -23.63 -0.49
CA GLN A 3 -9.73 -23.49 -1.73
C GLN A 3 -8.76 -23.05 -2.83
N MET A 4 -8.50 -23.94 -3.79
CA MET A 4 -7.67 -23.62 -4.93
C MET A 4 -8.43 -22.69 -5.88
N ALA A 5 -7.73 -21.71 -6.45
CA ALA A 5 -8.29 -20.91 -7.54
C ALA A 5 -8.73 -21.83 -8.70
N ASN A 6 -9.69 -21.41 -9.51
CA ASN A 6 -10.01 -22.07 -10.78
C ASN A 6 -9.10 -21.55 -11.92
N GLU A 7 -9.23 -22.13 -13.11
CA GLU A 7 -8.41 -21.77 -14.26
C GLU A 7 -8.60 -20.31 -14.69
N THR A 8 -9.85 -19.83 -14.74
CA THR A 8 -10.17 -18.44 -15.07
C THR A 8 -9.53 -17.46 -14.10
N GLN A 9 -9.58 -17.75 -12.79
CA GLN A 9 -8.97 -16.92 -11.75
C GLN A 9 -7.44 -16.86 -11.92
N ARG A 10 -6.78 -18.00 -12.17
CA ARG A 10 -5.32 -18.05 -12.42
C ARG A 10 -4.94 -17.25 -13.66
N ALA A 11 -5.65 -17.46 -14.77
CA ALA A 11 -5.40 -16.75 -16.03
C ALA A 11 -5.56 -15.22 -15.85
N HIS A 12 -6.58 -14.78 -15.12
CA HIS A 12 -6.82 -13.38 -14.86
C HIS A 12 -5.70 -12.73 -14.04
N VAL A 13 -5.22 -13.40 -12.97
CA VAL A 13 -4.09 -12.90 -12.16
C VAL A 13 -2.82 -12.77 -13.00
N LEU A 14 -2.51 -13.77 -13.83
CA LEU A 14 -1.35 -13.72 -14.73
C LEU A 14 -1.47 -12.62 -15.78
N GLN A 15 -2.67 -12.39 -16.32
CA GLN A 15 -2.93 -11.30 -17.27
C GLN A 15 -2.66 -9.94 -16.62
N ILE A 16 -3.22 -9.68 -15.42
CA ILE A 16 -2.98 -8.44 -14.69
C ILE A 16 -1.47 -8.23 -14.45
N ALA A 17 -0.77 -9.27 -13.98
CA ALA A 17 0.66 -9.19 -13.70
C ALA A 17 1.48 -8.85 -14.96
N ASN A 18 1.12 -9.39 -16.12
CA ASN A 18 1.78 -9.08 -17.41
C ASN A 18 1.45 -7.68 -17.93
N THR A 19 0.24 -7.19 -17.70
CA THR A 19 -0.15 -5.82 -18.13
C THR A 19 0.47 -4.72 -17.28
N ARG A 20 0.94 -5.03 -16.06
CA ARG A 20 1.53 -4.06 -15.15
C ARG A 20 2.95 -3.70 -15.60
N PHE A 21 3.21 -2.41 -15.77
CA PHE A 21 4.54 -1.86 -16.00
C PHE A 21 4.75 -0.53 -15.25
N ALA A 22 5.99 -0.06 -15.18
CA ALA A 22 6.31 1.24 -14.58
C ALA A 22 5.99 2.36 -15.57
N THR A 23 4.76 2.87 -15.54
CA THR A 23 4.29 3.98 -16.38
C THR A 23 5.13 5.25 -16.16
N LYS A 24 5.65 5.82 -17.25
CA LYS A 24 6.54 7.01 -17.21
C LYS A 24 5.84 8.32 -17.52
N GLN A 25 4.63 8.32 -18.06
CA GLN A 25 3.86 9.52 -18.36
C GLN A 25 2.38 9.21 -18.18
N PHE A 26 1.64 10.17 -17.63
CA PHE A 26 0.22 10.03 -17.30
C PHE A 26 -0.56 11.16 -17.97
N ASP A 27 -1.82 10.89 -18.29
CA ASP A 27 -2.76 11.90 -18.76
C ASP A 27 -3.40 12.60 -17.55
N PRO A 28 -3.12 13.90 -17.31
CA PRO A 28 -3.62 14.62 -16.14
C PRO A 28 -5.13 14.85 -16.17
N THR A 29 -5.80 14.62 -17.31
CA THR A 29 -7.26 14.77 -17.45
C THR A 29 -8.03 13.52 -17.04
N ARG A 30 -7.34 12.39 -16.83
CA ARG A 30 -7.96 11.11 -16.47
C ARG A 30 -7.86 10.88 -14.97
N HIS A 31 -9.00 10.57 -14.37
CA HIS A 31 -9.11 10.27 -12.95
C HIS A 31 -9.50 8.81 -12.72
N ILE A 32 -8.92 8.20 -11.69
CA ILE A 32 -9.24 6.85 -11.24
C ILE A 32 -10.64 6.89 -10.58
N PRO A 33 -11.59 6.04 -11.01
CA PRO A 33 -12.89 5.92 -10.38
C PRO A 33 -12.78 5.60 -8.87
N ALA A 34 -13.70 6.10 -8.06
CA ALA A 34 -13.64 5.94 -6.61
C ALA A 34 -13.60 4.47 -6.16
N GLN A 35 -14.38 3.60 -6.81
CA GLN A 35 -14.42 2.17 -6.51
C GLN A 35 -13.08 1.47 -6.80
N ASP A 36 -12.43 1.84 -7.91
CA ASP A 36 -11.14 1.27 -8.31
C ASP A 36 -10.03 1.77 -7.36
N TRP A 37 -10.08 3.04 -6.98
CA TRP A 37 -9.17 3.61 -6.00
C TRP A 37 -9.29 2.93 -4.63
N GLN A 38 -10.52 2.69 -4.15
CA GLN A 38 -10.75 1.96 -2.91
C GLN A 38 -10.23 0.53 -3.00
N THR A 39 -10.44 -0.14 -4.13
CA THR A 39 -9.92 -1.50 -4.37
C THR A 39 -8.39 -1.53 -4.29
N ILE A 40 -7.71 -0.54 -4.89
CA ILE A 40 -6.24 -0.43 -4.83
C ILE A 40 -5.75 -0.29 -3.37
N LEU A 41 -6.39 0.59 -2.59
CA LEU A 41 -6.02 0.79 -1.18
C LEU A 41 -6.28 -0.46 -0.34
N GLU A 42 -7.41 -1.13 -0.57
CA GLU A 42 -7.78 -2.33 0.19
C GLU A 42 -6.85 -3.51 -0.10
N VAL A 43 -6.45 -3.71 -1.36
CA VAL A 43 -5.42 -4.70 -1.71
C VAL A 43 -4.10 -4.40 -0.99
N GLY A 44 -3.70 -3.12 -0.92
CA GLY A 44 -2.52 -2.71 -0.17
C GLY A 44 -2.64 -2.97 1.33
N ARG A 45 -3.81 -2.70 1.93
CA ARG A 45 -4.09 -2.94 3.36
C ARG A 45 -4.06 -4.43 3.70
N LEU A 46 -4.58 -5.28 2.82
CA LEU A 46 -4.66 -6.73 2.99
C LEU A 46 -3.37 -7.47 2.65
N ALA A 47 -2.32 -6.77 2.20
CA ALA A 47 -1.04 -7.39 1.91
C ALA A 47 -0.50 -8.13 3.15
N PRO A 48 0.20 -9.27 2.98
CA PRO A 48 0.85 -9.93 4.10
C PRO A 48 2.05 -9.11 4.58
N SER A 49 2.32 -9.17 5.89
CA SER A 49 3.52 -8.64 6.53
C SER A 49 4.08 -9.65 7.52
N SER A 50 5.35 -9.51 7.90
CA SER A 50 5.96 -10.36 8.94
C SER A 50 5.11 -10.31 10.21
N PHE A 51 4.73 -11.48 10.74
CA PHE A 51 3.79 -11.66 11.85
C PHE A 51 2.42 -10.97 11.68
N GLY A 52 2.12 -10.44 10.49
CA GLY A 52 0.95 -9.61 10.25
C GLY A 52 1.00 -8.28 11.00
N TYR A 53 2.16 -7.67 11.24
CA TYR A 53 2.24 -6.42 12.00
C TYR A 53 1.87 -5.15 11.23
N GLU A 54 1.63 -5.27 9.93
CA GLU A 54 1.12 -4.20 9.06
C GLU A 54 1.83 -2.85 9.31
N PRO A 55 3.19 -2.79 9.33
CA PRO A 55 3.93 -1.63 9.80
C PRO A 55 3.96 -0.48 8.77
N TRP A 56 2.94 -0.40 7.91
CA TRP A 56 2.80 0.60 6.87
C TRP A 56 1.80 1.68 7.24
N ARG A 57 1.99 2.86 6.64
CA ARG A 57 0.94 3.88 6.55
C ARG A 57 0.88 4.41 5.13
N PHE A 58 -0.32 4.47 4.58
CA PHE A 58 -0.59 5.02 3.27
C PHE A 58 -1.06 6.47 3.40
N VAL A 59 -0.30 7.40 2.83
CA VAL A 59 -0.62 8.83 2.84
C VAL A 59 -0.83 9.30 1.41
N LEU A 60 -2.07 9.68 1.09
CA LEU A 60 -2.37 10.28 -0.21
C LEU A 60 -1.90 11.73 -0.21
N LEU A 61 -0.92 12.04 -1.07
CA LEU A 61 -0.41 13.39 -1.26
C LEU A 61 -1.44 14.23 -2.03
N LYS A 62 -2.17 15.07 -1.30
CA LYS A 62 -3.17 15.99 -1.87
C LYS A 62 -2.71 17.44 -1.92
N ASP A 63 -1.80 17.84 -1.04
CA ASP A 63 -1.35 19.22 -0.90
C ASP A 63 -0.45 19.62 -2.10
N PRO A 64 -0.89 20.60 -2.93
CA PRO A 64 -0.09 21.09 -4.05
C PRO A 64 1.24 21.71 -3.62
N GLN A 65 1.29 22.42 -2.48
CA GLN A 65 2.52 23.05 -2.01
C GLN A 65 3.55 22.00 -1.62
N LEU A 66 3.12 20.95 -0.90
CA LEU A 66 3.99 19.82 -0.57
C LEU A 66 4.45 19.09 -1.83
N LYS A 67 3.56 18.93 -2.83
CA LYS A 67 3.90 18.32 -4.12
C LYS A 67 4.98 19.09 -4.87
N GLU A 68 4.93 20.42 -4.88
CA GLU A 68 5.99 21.25 -5.45
C GLU A 68 7.29 21.16 -4.64
N ALA A 69 7.20 21.18 -3.31
CA ALA A 69 8.35 21.14 -2.41
C ALA A 69 9.18 19.85 -2.54
N ILE A 70 8.56 18.72 -2.89
CA ILE A 70 9.28 17.44 -3.07
C ILE A 70 9.92 17.27 -4.45
N LYS A 71 9.50 18.02 -5.48
CA LYS A 71 10.02 17.87 -6.85
C LYS A 71 11.56 17.92 -6.94
N PRO A 72 12.27 18.85 -6.28
CA PRO A 72 13.73 18.93 -6.37
C PRO A 72 14.46 17.67 -5.89
N PHE A 73 13.83 16.89 -5.01
CA PHE A 73 14.41 15.68 -4.41
C PHE A 73 13.92 14.39 -5.09
N ALA A 74 12.89 14.49 -5.94
CA ALA A 74 12.17 13.35 -6.51
C ALA A 74 12.34 13.26 -8.04
N TRP A 75 13.58 13.37 -8.54
CA TRP A 75 13.89 13.39 -9.97
C TRP A 75 13.25 12.21 -10.75
N GLY A 76 13.26 11.01 -10.16
CA GLY A 76 12.68 9.81 -10.77
C GLY A 76 11.14 9.78 -10.80
N ALA A 77 10.48 10.70 -10.09
CA ALA A 77 9.03 10.79 -9.97
C ALA A 77 8.45 12.05 -10.63
N LEU A 78 9.26 12.89 -11.30
CA LEU A 78 8.81 14.17 -11.85
C LEU A 78 7.61 14.01 -12.81
N ASN A 79 7.61 12.99 -13.66
CA ASN A 79 6.48 12.76 -14.58
C ASN A 79 5.22 12.30 -13.85
N SER A 80 5.35 11.51 -12.79
CA SER A 80 4.23 11.13 -11.92
C SER A 80 3.71 12.35 -11.16
N LEU A 81 4.59 13.20 -10.66
CA LEU A 81 4.23 14.48 -10.04
C LEU A 81 3.53 15.40 -11.05
N ALA A 82 3.90 15.38 -12.33
CA ALA A 82 3.25 16.22 -13.33
C ALA A 82 1.84 15.73 -13.73
N GLY A 83 1.61 14.41 -13.83
CA GLY A 83 0.39 13.90 -14.48
C GLY A 83 -0.38 12.79 -13.77
N ALA A 84 0.18 12.14 -12.75
CA ALA A 84 -0.54 11.04 -12.09
C ALA A 84 -1.75 11.56 -11.30
N ASP A 85 -2.88 10.85 -11.41
CA ASP A 85 -4.11 11.18 -10.69
C ASP A 85 -3.99 11.06 -9.17
N LYS A 86 -3.19 10.10 -8.69
CA LYS A 86 -2.94 9.86 -7.27
C LYS A 86 -1.45 9.62 -7.05
N ILE A 87 -0.91 10.20 -5.98
CA ILE A 87 0.44 9.97 -5.50
C ILE A 87 0.35 9.51 -4.06
N LEU A 88 0.74 8.25 -3.83
CA LEU A 88 0.67 7.64 -2.51
C LEU A 88 2.09 7.54 -1.93
N LEU A 89 2.27 8.14 -0.75
CA LEU A 89 3.47 7.94 0.05
C LEU A 89 3.23 6.72 0.95
N ILE A 90 4.12 5.74 0.86
CA ILE A 90 4.09 4.55 1.71
C ILE A 90 5.17 4.73 2.78
N LEU A 91 4.73 4.88 4.02
CA LEU A 91 5.62 5.00 5.17
C LEU A 91 5.79 3.64 5.83
N ALA A 92 6.96 3.37 6.37
CA ALA A 92 7.22 2.20 7.21
C ALA A 92 7.57 2.66 8.63
N ARG A 93 7.02 1.99 9.64
CA ARG A 93 7.43 2.18 11.03
C ARG A 93 8.86 1.66 11.22
N THR A 94 9.67 2.41 11.95
CA THR A 94 11.07 2.06 12.27
C THR A 94 11.24 1.46 13.66
N ASP A 95 10.20 1.54 14.49
CA ASP A 95 10.17 1.16 15.90
C ASP A 95 9.45 -0.19 16.13
N VAL A 96 9.56 -1.12 15.19
CA VAL A 96 8.84 -2.40 15.22
C VAL A 96 9.70 -3.48 15.84
N THR A 97 9.61 -3.62 17.16
CA THR A 97 10.12 -4.76 17.93
C THR A 97 8.95 -5.58 18.49
N TYR A 98 9.20 -6.82 18.89
CA TYR A 98 8.15 -7.71 19.42
C TYR A 98 7.49 -7.16 20.70
N ASP A 99 8.19 -6.30 21.44
CA ASP A 99 7.78 -5.62 22.67
C ASP A 99 7.32 -4.17 22.48
N ALA A 100 7.24 -3.70 21.23
CA ALA A 100 6.80 -2.33 20.97
C ALA A 100 5.33 -2.14 21.37
N PRO A 101 4.96 -0.99 21.98
CA PRO A 101 3.56 -0.67 22.32
C PRO A 101 2.60 -0.75 21.13
N TYR A 102 3.11 -0.43 19.92
CA TYR A 102 2.36 -0.59 18.68
C TYR A 102 1.92 -2.03 18.42
N ILE A 103 2.80 -3.01 18.68
CA ILE A 103 2.50 -4.43 18.49
C ILE A 103 1.46 -4.89 19.50
N GLN A 104 1.62 -4.51 20.76
CA GLN A 104 0.64 -4.84 21.79
C GLN A 104 -0.76 -4.31 21.42
N HIS A 105 -0.85 -3.02 21.09
CA HIS A 105 -2.10 -2.40 20.64
C HIS A 105 -2.70 -3.12 19.41
N LEU A 106 -1.88 -3.41 18.39
CA LEU A 106 -2.36 -4.09 17.19
C LEU A 106 -2.90 -5.49 17.51
N VAL A 107 -2.23 -6.25 18.36
CA VAL A 107 -2.59 -7.63 18.68
C VAL A 107 -3.85 -7.68 19.55
N GLU A 108 -3.90 -6.87 20.61
CA GLU A 108 -4.98 -6.90 21.60
C GLU A 108 -6.20 -6.09 21.14
N ASP A 109 -5.99 -4.81 20.80
CA ASP A 109 -7.09 -3.87 20.58
C ASP A 109 -7.67 -3.95 19.16
N VAL A 110 -6.83 -4.30 18.16
CA VAL A 110 -7.26 -4.34 16.75
C VAL A 110 -7.56 -5.77 16.30
N LYS A 111 -6.69 -6.73 16.63
CA LYS A 111 -6.84 -8.13 16.19
C LYS A 111 -7.57 -9.01 17.21
N HIS A 112 -7.81 -8.51 18.42
CA HIS A 112 -8.48 -9.22 19.49
C HIS A 112 -7.84 -10.59 19.78
N LYS A 113 -6.51 -10.61 19.83
CA LYS A 113 -5.67 -11.76 20.17
C LYS A 113 -4.90 -11.47 21.46
N VAL A 114 -4.39 -12.52 22.09
CA VAL A 114 -3.55 -12.40 23.30
C VAL A 114 -2.14 -12.04 22.86
N TYR A 115 -1.65 -10.90 23.34
CA TYR A 115 -0.25 -10.53 23.19
C TYR A 115 0.60 -11.25 24.25
N SER A 116 1.78 -11.73 23.84
CA SER A 116 2.73 -12.37 24.75
C SER A 116 4.14 -11.91 24.42
N PRO A 117 4.78 -11.10 25.30
CA PRO A 117 6.14 -10.62 25.08
C PRO A 117 7.18 -11.75 25.22
N THR A 118 6.78 -12.90 25.75
CA THR A 118 7.67 -14.05 25.95
C THR A 118 7.36 -15.20 24.99
N SER A 119 6.50 -14.97 23.99
CA SER A 119 6.28 -15.96 22.94
C SER A 119 7.56 -16.13 22.13
N PRO A 120 8.04 -17.37 21.91
CA PRO A 120 9.23 -17.62 21.10
C PRO A 120 9.04 -17.21 19.64
#